data_AF-A0A9X3IKI7-F1
#
_entry.id   AF-A0A9X3IKI7-F1
#
_cell.length_a   1.000
_cell.length_b   1.000
_cell.length_c   1.000
_cell.angle_alpha   90.00
_cell.angle_beta   90.00
_cell.angle_gamma   90.00
#
_symmetry.space_group_name_H-M   'P 1'
#
loop_
_entity.id
_entity.type
_entity.pdbx_description
1 polymer ?
#
loop_
_entity_poly.entity_id
_entity_poly.type
_entity_poly.pdbx_seq_one_letter_code
_entity_poly.pdbx_strand_id
1 'polypeptide(L)'
;MMAFKIQRPDTAFANAPARGVKRKRVTDEQHLRWLRALPCVISGKRPVEAAHIRFSDPAYGKRETGMAEKPDDRWALPLSPMLHREQHAGSERLFWAKYGIDPCKVAAALYGVSGDDEQAEIIIRTAQETARKMVPSPYASERLTPRSQGLEVGRV
;
A
#
# COMPACT_ATOMS: atom_id res chain seq x y z
N MET A 1 -43.93 -13.45 -22.22
CA MET A 1 -42.68 -13.67 -21.47
C MET A 1 -42.95 -13.29 -20.01
N MET A 2 -42.88 -14.24 -19.08
CA MET A 2 -43.07 -13.95 -17.64
C MET A 2 -41.78 -13.35 -17.08
N ALA A 3 -41.89 -12.15 -16.50
CA ALA A 3 -40.76 -11.49 -15.85
C ALA A 3 -40.46 -12.16 -14.49
N PHE A 4 -39.24 -12.68 -14.34
CA PHE A 4 -38.77 -13.22 -13.06
C PHE A 4 -38.47 -12.05 -12.11
N LYS A 5 -39.23 -11.92 -11.01
CA LYS A 5 -38.96 -10.92 -9.96
C LYS A 5 -38.02 -11.54 -8.93
N ILE A 6 -36.81 -11.00 -8.80
CA ILE A 6 -35.89 -11.36 -7.71
C ILE A 6 -36.55 -10.93 -6.38
N GLN A 7 -36.96 -11.91 -5.57
CA GLN A 7 -37.42 -11.67 -4.21
C GLN A 7 -36.21 -11.31 -3.36
N ARG A 8 -36.16 -10.05 -2.93
CA ARG A 8 -35.06 -9.54 -2.08
C ARG A 8 -35.53 -9.73 -0.63
N PRO A 9 -34.81 -10.46 0.22
CA PRO A 9 -35.16 -10.56 1.64
C PRO A 9 -35.03 -9.17 2.29
N ASP A 10 -35.82 -8.90 3.33
CA ASP A 10 -35.81 -7.60 4.03
C ASP A 10 -34.43 -7.25 4.64
N THR A 11 -33.59 -8.25 4.88
CA THR A 11 -32.22 -8.11 5.36
C THR A 11 -31.20 -7.72 4.28
N ALA A 12 -31.59 -7.64 3.01
CA ALA A 12 -30.68 -7.39 1.89
C ALA A 12 -29.85 -6.09 2.01
N PHE A 13 -30.30 -5.14 2.82
CA PHE A 13 -29.61 -3.87 3.08
C PHE A 13 -29.31 -3.61 4.56
N ALA A 14 -29.36 -4.63 5.43
CA ALA A 14 -29.17 -4.43 6.88
C ALA A 14 -27.81 -3.82 7.26
N ASN A 15 -26.77 -4.04 6.44
CA ASN A 15 -25.42 -3.50 6.66
C ASN A 15 -25.16 -2.16 5.95
N ALA A 16 -26.13 -1.65 5.18
CA ALA A 16 -26.04 -0.36 4.54
C ALA A 16 -26.33 0.75 5.57
N PRO A 17 -25.63 1.90 5.51
CA PRO A 17 -25.98 3.02 6.37
C PRO A 17 -27.42 3.46 6.06
N ALA A 18 -28.09 4.05 7.06
CA ALA A 18 -29.41 4.63 6.87
C ALA A 18 -29.42 5.60 5.68
N ARG A 19 -30.52 5.62 4.93
CA ARG A 19 -30.67 6.45 3.73
C ARG A 19 -30.33 7.91 4.05
N GLY A 20 -29.33 8.46 3.35
CA GLY A 20 -28.87 9.85 3.55
C GLY A 20 -27.70 10.01 4.53
N VAL A 21 -27.32 8.97 5.28
CA VAL A 21 -26.17 8.99 6.19
C VAL A 21 -24.92 8.52 5.44
N LYS A 22 -23.96 9.43 5.25
CA LYS A 22 -22.63 9.06 4.72
C LYS A 22 -21.89 8.25 5.79
N ARG A 23 -21.27 7.13 5.40
CA ARG A 23 -20.34 6.41 6.30
C ARG A 23 -19.21 7.37 6.67
N LYS A 24 -19.01 7.58 7.97
CA LYS A 24 -17.91 8.42 8.44
C LYS A 24 -16.58 7.76 8.09
N ARG A 25 -15.62 8.56 7.63
CA ARG A 25 -14.23 8.15 7.43
C ARG A 25 -13.67 7.62 8.75
N VAL A 26 -12.92 6.54 8.68
CA VAL A 26 -12.14 6.04 9.82
C VAL A 26 -10.77 6.72 9.79
N THR A 27 -10.51 7.52 10.82
CA THR A 27 -9.24 8.25 11.00
C THR A 27 -8.41 7.60 12.10
N ASP A 28 -7.15 7.31 11.79
CA ASP A 28 -6.20 6.66 12.69
C ASP A 28 -4.85 7.37 12.58
N GLU A 29 -4.71 8.45 13.34
CA GLU A 29 -3.49 9.26 13.30
C GLU A 29 -2.27 8.52 13.86
N GLN A 30 -2.48 7.58 14.80
CA GLN A 30 -1.40 6.80 15.37
C GLN A 30 -0.79 5.88 14.32
N HIS A 31 -1.65 5.20 13.55
CA HIS A 31 -1.22 4.41 12.39
C HIS A 31 -0.46 5.27 11.37
N LEU A 32 -0.98 6.46 11.02
CA LEU A 32 -0.29 7.34 10.07
C LEU A 32 1.07 7.85 10.59
N ARG A 33 1.22 8.09 11.90
CA ARG A 33 2.51 8.46 12.49
C ARG A 33 3.49 7.29 12.44
N TRP A 34 3.00 6.10 12.78
CA TRP A 34 3.78 4.86 12.72
C TRP A 34 4.25 4.53 11.29
N LEU A 35 3.36 4.65 10.29
CA LEU A 35 3.74 4.49 8.87
C LEU A 35 4.90 5.41 8.47
N ARG A 36 4.96 6.64 9.00
CA ARG A 36 6.04 7.58 8.67
C ARG A 36 7.41 7.20 9.26
N ALA A 37 7.45 6.26 10.21
CA ALA A 37 8.68 5.70 10.76
C ALA A 37 9.19 4.50 9.96
N LEU A 38 8.33 3.84 9.17
CA LEU A 38 8.68 2.67 8.36
C LEU A 38 9.51 3.04 7.11
N PRO A 39 10.23 2.09 6.51
CA PRO A 39 10.90 2.30 5.23
C PRO A 39 9.89 2.38 4.07
N CYS A 40 10.27 3.02 2.96
CA CYS A 40 9.41 3.10 1.79
C CYS A 40 9.09 1.71 1.22
N VAL A 41 7.82 1.43 0.93
CA VAL A 41 7.39 0.12 0.43
C VAL A 41 8.04 -0.25 -0.91
N ILE A 42 8.33 0.72 -1.77
CA ILE A 42 8.97 0.48 -3.07
C ILE A 42 10.51 0.53 -2.97
N SER A 43 11.06 1.62 -2.43
CA SER A 43 12.50 1.89 -2.47
C SER A 43 13.28 1.36 -1.25
N GLY A 44 12.60 1.08 -0.14
CA GLY A 44 13.22 0.73 1.14
C GLY A 44 13.93 1.89 1.85
N LYS A 45 13.94 3.10 1.27
CA LYS A 45 14.63 4.27 1.81
C LYS A 45 13.72 5.10 2.73
N ARG A 46 14.34 5.86 3.62
CA ARG A 46 13.74 6.94 4.44
C ARG A 46 14.34 8.28 3.95
N PRO A 47 13.67 9.44 4.09
CA PRO A 47 12.38 9.68 4.74
C PRO A 47 11.17 9.22 3.92
N VAL A 48 10.02 9.06 4.58
CA VAL A 48 8.76 8.65 3.97
C VAL A 48 7.58 9.55 4.39
N GLU A 49 6.54 9.54 3.57
CA GLU A 49 5.24 10.15 3.81
C GLU A 49 4.17 9.07 3.77
N ALA A 50 3.10 9.27 4.55
CA ALA A 50 1.93 8.40 4.50
C ALA A 50 1.09 8.77 3.26
N ALA A 51 1.14 7.91 2.25
CA ALA A 51 0.47 8.09 0.98
C ALA A 51 -0.83 7.29 0.92
N HIS A 52 -1.97 7.98 0.84
CA HIS A 52 -3.28 7.33 0.75
C HIS A 52 -3.55 6.77 -0.64
N ILE A 53 -4.09 5.57 -0.69
CA ILE A 53 -4.59 4.93 -1.90
C ILE A 53 -5.95 5.53 -2.25
N ARG A 54 -6.10 6.13 -3.42
CA ARG A 54 -7.34 6.85 -3.81
C ARG A 54 -8.31 6.02 -4.64
N PHE A 55 -7.83 5.10 -5.48
CA PHE A 55 -8.72 4.28 -6.31
C PHE A 55 -9.59 3.30 -5.49
N SER A 56 -10.77 2.93 -6.00
CA SER A 56 -11.67 1.93 -5.37
C SER A 56 -11.21 0.50 -5.67
N ASP A 57 -11.34 -0.40 -4.71
CA ASP A 57 -11.02 -1.81 -4.93
C ASP A 57 -12.06 -2.71 -4.24
N PRO A 58 -13.07 -3.18 -4.99
CA PRO A 58 -14.10 -4.06 -4.45
C PRO A 58 -13.56 -5.37 -3.88
N ALA A 59 -12.44 -5.90 -4.40
CA ALA A 59 -11.87 -7.18 -3.96
C ALA A 59 -11.40 -7.10 -2.50
N TYR A 60 -10.90 -5.93 -2.09
CA TYR A 60 -10.46 -5.65 -0.72
C TYR A 60 -11.51 -4.91 0.12
N GLY A 61 -12.74 -4.77 -0.39
CA GLY A 61 -13.80 -4.00 0.26
C GLY A 61 -13.45 -2.50 0.40
N LYS A 62 -12.52 -2.00 -0.42
CA LYS A 62 -12.15 -0.59 -0.46
C LYS A 62 -13.18 0.18 -1.27
N ARG A 63 -14.03 0.92 -0.55
CA ARG A 63 -15.07 1.76 -1.14
C ARG A 63 -14.47 2.82 -2.07
N GLU A 64 -15.29 3.23 -3.04
CA GLU A 64 -15.04 4.45 -3.77
C GLU A 64 -15.09 5.65 -2.81
N THR A 65 -14.10 6.50 -2.94
CA THR A 65 -14.00 7.74 -2.18
C THR A 65 -14.18 8.86 -3.19
N GLY A 66 -15.18 9.71 -3.00
CA GLY A 66 -15.41 10.84 -3.92
C GLY A 66 -14.21 11.80 -3.92
N MET A 67 -14.06 12.61 -4.97
CA MET A 67 -12.89 13.51 -5.13
C MET A 67 -12.65 14.46 -3.95
N ALA A 68 -13.68 14.78 -3.16
CA ALA A 68 -13.60 15.65 -1.99
C ALA A 68 -13.38 14.92 -0.65
N GLU A 69 -13.38 13.58 -0.64
CA GLU A 69 -13.27 12.79 0.58
C GLU A 69 -11.88 12.13 0.65
N LYS A 70 -11.26 12.16 1.85
CA LYS A 70 -10.01 11.44 2.07
C LYS A 70 -10.30 9.96 2.34
N PRO A 71 -9.54 9.02 1.75
CA PRO A 71 -9.66 7.61 2.09
C PRO A 71 -9.47 7.35 3.59
N ASP A 72 -10.00 6.23 4.06
CA ASP A 72 -9.75 5.77 5.44
C ASP A 72 -8.24 5.55 5.66
N ASP A 73 -7.75 5.81 6.87
CA ASP A 73 -6.30 5.83 7.14
C ASP A 73 -5.64 4.46 7.07
N ARG A 74 -6.42 3.38 7.17
CA ARG A 74 -5.97 2.01 6.89
C ARG A 74 -5.51 1.79 5.44
N TRP A 75 -5.89 2.69 4.53
CA TRP A 75 -5.53 2.64 3.12
C TRP A 75 -4.39 3.62 2.81
N ALA A 76 -3.36 3.64 3.65
CA ALA A 76 -2.15 4.41 3.45
C ALA A 76 -0.92 3.51 3.44
N LEU A 77 0.12 3.92 2.71
CA LEU A 77 1.39 3.23 2.60
C LEU A 77 2.57 4.19 2.81
N PRO A 78 3.72 3.70 3.31
CA PRO A 78 4.92 4.51 3.44
C PRO A 78 5.59 4.66 2.07
N LEU A 79 5.62 5.88 1.53
CA LEU A 79 6.30 6.21 0.28
C LEU A 79 7.33 7.31 0.47
N SER A 80 8.44 7.24 -0.27
CA SER A 80 9.37 8.37 -0.32
C SER A 80 8.67 9.57 -0.98
N PRO A 81 9.02 10.82 -0.62
CA PRO A 81 8.36 12.02 -1.18
C PRO A 81 8.36 12.05 -2.72
N MET A 82 9.44 11.56 -3.34
CA MET A 82 9.55 11.45 -4.80
C MET A 82 8.51 10.48 -5.38
N LEU A 83 8.40 9.28 -4.82
CA LEU A 83 7.45 8.27 -5.28
C LEU A 83 6.00 8.64 -4.94
N HIS A 84 5.79 9.32 -3.82
CA HIS A 84 4.47 9.86 -3.47
C HIS A 84 4.04 10.94 -4.48
N ARG A 85 4.95 11.81 -4.93
CA ARG A 85 4.67 12.76 -6.02
C ARG A 85 4.39 12.04 -7.33
N GLU A 86 5.13 10.98 -7.66
CA GLU A 86 4.90 10.17 -8.86
C GLU A 86 3.52 9.48 -8.84
N GLN A 87 3.10 8.97 -7.68
CA GLN A 87 1.76 8.42 -7.47
C GLN A 87 0.66 9.44 -7.82
N HIS A 88 0.82 10.72 -7.44
CA HIS A 88 -0.15 11.78 -7.76
C HIS A 88 -0.05 12.31 -9.20
N ALA A 89 1.08 12.13 -9.87
CA ALA A 89 1.32 12.72 -11.19
C ALA A 89 0.57 12.02 -12.34
N GLY A 90 0.08 10.81 -12.13
CA GLY A 90 -0.56 10.02 -13.19
C GLY A 90 -1.64 9.08 -12.68
N SER A 91 -1.84 7.98 -13.41
CA SER A 91 -2.76 6.93 -12.98
C SER A 91 -2.13 6.12 -11.85
N GLU A 92 -2.69 6.27 -10.65
CA GLU A 92 -2.27 5.52 -9.46
C GLU A 92 -2.21 4.00 -9.71
N ARG A 93 -3.19 3.44 -10.44
CA ARG A 93 -3.18 2.01 -10.78
C ARG A 93 -1.98 1.62 -11.64
N LEU A 94 -1.63 2.44 -12.63
CA LEU A 94 -0.47 2.20 -13.49
C LEU A 94 0.84 2.38 -12.72
N PHE A 95 0.90 3.34 -11.80
CA PHE A 95 2.04 3.52 -10.89
C PHE A 95 2.28 2.25 -10.08
N TRP A 96 1.25 1.71 -9.41
CA TRP A 96 1.41 0.48 -8.62
C TRP A 96 1.74 -0.74 -9.49
N ALA A 97 1.13 -0.86 -10.67
CA ALA A 97 1.44 -1.92 -11.64
C ALA A 97 2.88 -1.84 -12.14
N LYS A 98 3.42 -0.64 -12.40
CA LYS A 98 4.82 -0.40 -12.81
C LYS A 98 5.80 -0.95 -11.78
N TYR A 99 5.48 -0.87 -10.50
CA TYR A 99 6.32 -1.40 -9.41
C TYR A 99 5.97 -2.84 -9.01
N GLY A 100 4.94 -3.46 -9.59
CA GLY A 100 4.54 -4.83 -9.28
C GLY A 100 4.04 -5.04 -7.84
N ILE A 101 3.54 -3.99 -7.21
CA ILE A 101 3.03 -4.03 -5.83
C ILE A 101 1.51 -3.90 -5.86
N ASP A 102 0.82 -4.79 -5.15
CA ASP A 102 -0.60 -4.62 -4.83
C ASP A 102 -0.73 -3.74 -3.57
N PRO A 103 -1.12 -2.46 -3.71
CA PRO A 103 -1.10 -1.54 -2.59
C PRO A 103 -2.21 -1.84 -1.58
N CYS A 104 -3.36 -2.34 -2.01
CA CYS A 104 -4.47 -2.67 -1.12
C CYS A 104 -4.09 -3.85 -0.21
N LYS A 105 -3.45 -4.87 -0.78
CA LYS A 105 -2.93 -6.01 -0.01
C LYS A 105 -1.94 -5.59 1.06
N VAL A 106 -0.96 -4.77 0.69
CA VAL A 106 0.09 -4.35 1.62
C VAL A 106 -0.47 -3.40 2.68
N ALA A 107 -1.37 -2.48 2.32
CA ALA A 107 -1.98 -1.57 3.27
C ALA A 107 -2.83 -2.32 4.31
N ALA A 108 -3.62 -3.31 3.88
CA ALA A 108 -4.39 -4.15 4.79
C ALA A 108 -3.47 -4.94 5.74
N ALA A 109 -2.36 -5.50 5.24
CA ALA A 109 -1.40 -6.23 6.06
C ALA A 109 -0.71 -5.31 7.09
N LEU A 110 -0.22 -4.14 6.66
CA LEU A 110 0.40 -3.16 7.54
C LEU A 110 -0.56 -2.63 8.60
N TYR A 111 -1.82 -2.40 8.24
CA TYR A 111 -2.83 -1.98 9.21
C TYR A 111 -3.07 -3.07 10.27
N GLY A 112 -3.07 -4.34 9.88
CA GLY A 112 -3.23 -5.48 10.79
C GLY A 112 -2.10 -5.66 11.80
N VAL A 113 -0.90 -5.15 11.50
CA VAL A 113 0.27 -5.19 12.40
C VAL A 113 0.67 -3.79 12.90
N SER A 114 -0.27 -2.84 12.93
CA SER A 114 0.01 -1.47 13.34
C SER A 114 0.66 -1.43 14.72
N GLY A 115 1.87 -0.86 14.79
CA GLY A 115 2.67 -0.76 16.01
C GLY A 115 3.70 -1.88 16.20
N ASP A 116 3.76 -2.87 15.30
CA ASP A 116 4.79 -3.91 15.26
C ASP A 116 5.77 -3.64 14.10
N ASP A 117 6.91 -3.03 14.42
CA ASP A 117 7.92 -2.63 13.46
C ASP A 117 8.56 -3.84 12.74
N GLU A 118 8.77 -4.94 13.46
CA GLU A 118 9.44 -6.13 12.92
C GLU A 118 8.55 -6.79 11.85
N GLN A 119 7.27 -7.01 12.17
CA GLN A 119 6.33 -7.57 11.21
C GLN A 119 6.12 -6.65 10.00
N ALA A 120 6.07 -5.33 10.23
CA ALA A 120 5.94 -4.37 9.16
C ALA A 120 7.12 -4.37 8.20
N GLU A 121 8.36 -4.45 8.71
CA GLU A 121 9.56 -4.54 7.87
C GLU A 121 9.59 -5.84 7.07
N ILE A 122 9.17 -6.97 7.66
CA ILE A 122 9.02 -8.24 6.95
C ILE A 122 8.02 -8.11 5.82
N ILE A 123 6.82 -7.56 6.07
CA ILE A 123 5.78 -7.36 5.05
C ILE A 123 6.31 -6.50 3.89
N ILE A 124 6.98 -5.39 4.20
CA ILE A 124 7.55 -4.48 3.20
C ILE A 124 8.61 -5.21 2.37
N ARG A 125 9.52 -5.93 3.02
CA ARG A 125 10.57 -6.67 2.35
C ARG A 125 10.01 -7.77 1.45
N THR A 126 9.04 -8.55 1.93
CA THR A 126 8.39 -9.60 1.14
C THR A 126 7.63 -9.01 -0.05
N ALA A 127 6.96 -7.87 0.12
CA ALA A 127 6.32 -7.16 -0.99
C ALA A 127 7.34 -6.74 -2.06
N GLN A 128 8.49 -6.20 -1.66
CA GLN A 128 9.57 -5.84 -2.59
C GLN A 128 10.16 -7.05 -3.31
N GLU A 129 10.40 -8.15 -2.60
CA GLU A 129 10.94 -9.38 -3.19
C GLU A 129 9.97 -10.00 -4.19
N THR A 130 8.66 -9.97 -3.87
CA THR A 130 7.60 -10.44 -4.78
C THR A 130 7.54 -9.55 -6.03
N ALA A 131 7.55 -8.23 -5.84
CA ALA A 131 7.58 -7.26 -6.93
C ALA A 131 8.78 -7.47 -7.87
N ARG A 132 9.99 -7.69 -7.32
CA ARG A 132 11.21 -7.96 -8.10
C ARG A 132 11.12 -9.24 -8.94
N LYS A 133 10.40 -10.26 -8.48
CA LYS A 133 10.17 -11.49 -9.23
C LYS A 133 9.14 -11.30 -10.34
N MET A 134 8.15 -10.44 -10.13
CA MET A 134 7.04 -10.20 -11.05
C MET A 134 7.34 -9.16 -12.13
N VAL A 135 8.13 -8.14 -11.80
CA VAL A 135 8.53 -7.07 -12.73
C VAL A 135 10.06 -7.06 -12.77
N PRO A 136 10.71 -7.38 -13.91
CA PRO A 136 12.15 -7.19 -14.04
C PRO A 136 12.46 -5.70 -13.91
N SER A 137 13.04 -5.33 -12.76
CA SER A 137 13.27 -3.93 -12.41
C SER A 137 14.28 -3.27 -13.35
N PRO A 138 14.00 -2.09 -13.92
CA PRO A 138 15.01 -1.30 -14.63
C PRO A 138 16.12 -0.75 -13.70
N TYR A 139 16.00 -0.91 -12.38
CA TYR A 139 16.96 -0.47 -11.36
C TYR A 139 17.74 -1.64 -10.70
N ALA A 140 17.69 -2.85 -11.27
CA ALA A 140 18.40 -4.01 -10.73
C ALA A 140 19.94 -3.91 -10.80
N SER A 141 20.50 -2.91 -11.49
CA SER A 141 21.94 -2.76 -11.75
C SER A 141 22.77 -2.15 -10.61
N GLU A 142 22.18 -1.58 -9.55
CA GLU A 142 22.93 -0.81 -8.54
C GLU A 142 23.30 -1.57 -7.25
N ARG A 143 23.09 -2.89 -7.16
CA ARG A 143 23.38 -3.64 -5.92
C ARG A 143 24.26 -4.89 -6.08
N LEU A 144 25.24 -4.82 -6.97
CA LEU A 144 26.33 -5.80 -7.02
C LEU A 144 27.68 -5.08 -7.23
N THR A 145 28.14 -4.38 -6.20
CA THR A 145 29.59 -4.26 -5.99
C THR A 145 29.96 -5.26 -4.89
N PRO A 146 30.74 -6.30 -5.18
CA PRO A 146 31.39 -7.05 -4.12
C PRO A 146 32.32 -6.08 -3.41
N ARG A 147 32.08 -5.86 -2.13
CA ARG A 147 33.01 -5.20 -1.21
C ARG A 147 34.24 -6.12 -1.15
N SER A 148 35.25 -5.88 -1.98
CA SER A 148 36.54 -6.55 -1.89
C SER A 148 37.16 -6.17 -0.54
N GLN A 149 36.99 -7.09 0.42
CA GLN A 149 37.72 -7.06 1.67
C GLN A 149 39.21 -7.15 1.35
N GLY A 150 39.98 -6.18 1.83
CA GLY A 150 41.42 -6.34 1.96
C GLY A 150 41.68 -7.49 2.93
N LEU A 151 42.56 -8.39 2.52
CA LEU A 151 43.28 -9.26 3.44
C LEU A 151 44.77 -9.01 3.21
N GLU A 152 45.40 -8.48 4.25
CA GLU A 152 46.84 -8.42 4.46
C GLU A 152 47.57 -9.69 4.02
N VAL A 153 48.71 -9.51 3.35
CA VAL A 153 49.84 -10.42 3.53
C VAL A 153 51.10 -9.56 3.70
N GLY A 154 51.46 -9.32 4.95
CA GLY A 154 52.80 -8.91 5.32
C GLY A 154 53.69 -10.13 5.63
N ARG A 155 55.01 -9.89 5.61
CA ARG A 155 56.16 -10.77 5.94
C ARG A 155 56.58 -11.71 4.80
N VAL A 156 57.87 -11.86 4.45
CA VAL A 156 59.16 -11.42 5.01
C VAL A 156 60.08 -11.02 3.86
#